data_AF-A0A252DRR2-F1
#
_entry.id   AF-A0A252DRR2-F1
#
_cell.length_a   1.000
_cell.length_b   1.000
_cell.length_c   1.000
_cell.angle_alpha   90.00
_cell.angle_beta   90.00
_cell.angle_gamma   90.00
#
_symmetry.space_group_name_H-M   'P 1'
#
loop_
_entity.id
_entity.type
_entity.pdbx_description
1 polymer ?
#
loop_
_entity_poly.entity_id
_entity_poly.type
_entity_poly.pdbx_seq_one_letter_code
_entity_poly.pdbx_strand_id
1 'polypeptide(L)' 'MPSNELKVDKIYEIEFLNGSRLVAKFTGFKNGRYYFRDQDGHEFSIANSTIEYHHFYRLD' A
#
# COMPACT_ATOMS: atom_id res chain seq x y z
N MET A 1 16.57 -1.65 10.30
CA MET A 1 16.02 -0.96 9.11
C MET A 1 14.90 -0.07 9.63
N PRO A 2 14.94 1.27 9.47
CA PRO A 2 13.81 2.08 9.89
C PRO A 2 12.61 1.67 9.03
N SER A 3 11.51 1.27 9.67
CA SER A 3 10.24 1.05 8.99
C SER A 3 9.85 2.35 8.31
N ASN A 4 9.98 2.44 6.99
CA ASN A 4 9.47 3.57 6.24
C ASN A 4 7.96 3.57 6.39
N GLU A 5 7.46 4.32 7.37
CA GLU A 5 6.03 4.47 7.63
C GLU A 5 5.36 5.04 6.37
N LEU A 6 4.31 4.37 5.91
CA LEU A 6 3.46 4.86 4.83
C LEU A 6 2.89 6.23 5.22
N LYS A 7 3.01 7.20 4.31
CA LYS A 7 2.50 8.56 4.50
C LYS A 7 1.19 8.71 3.75
N VAL A 8 0.17 9.20 4.45
CA VAL A 8 -1.13 9.50 3.85
C VAL A 8 -0.95 10.44 2.67
N ASP A 9 -1.79 10.23 1.66
CA ASP A 9 -1.80 10.97 0.41
C ASP A 9 -0.57 10.79 -0.50
N LYS A 10 0.26 9.77 -0.26
CA LYS A 10 1.38 9.39 -1.14
C LYS A 10 1.05 8.16 -1.98
N ILE A 11 1.65 8.10 -3.17
CA ILE A 11 1.50 7.01 -4.12
C ILE A 11 2.63 6.00 -3.88
N TYR A 12 2.26 4.72 -3.88
CA TYR A 12 3.16 3.60 -3.67
C TYR A 12 2.92 2.53 -4.73
N GLU A 13 4.00 1.88 -5.17
CA GLU A 13 3.90 0.56 -5.80
C GLU A 13 3.81 -0.50 -4.71
N ILE A 14 2.81 -1.38 -4.83
CA ILE A 14 2.48 -2.45 -3.88
C ILE A 14 2.73 -3.77 -4.60
N GLU A 15 3.67 -4.57 -4.09
CA GLU A 15 3.94 -5.92 -4.58
C GLU A 15 3.19 -6.96 -3.73
N PHE A 16 2.42 -7.83 -4.38
CA PHE A 16 1.66 -8.91 -3.75
C PHE A 16 2.41 -10.25 -3.80
N LEU A 17 1.98 -11.23 -2.99
CA LEU A 17 2.60 -12.56 -2.88
C LEU A 17 2.71 -13.31 -4.22
N ASN A 18 1.77 -13.04 -5.13
CA ASN A 18 1.73 -13.65 -6.46
C ASN A 18 2.67 -12.94 -7.46
N GLY A 19 3.49 -11.98 -7.02
CA GLY A 19 4.37 -11.17 -7.85
C GLY A 19 3.66 -10.06 -8.65
N SER A 20 2.34 -9.93 -8.51
CA SER A 20 1.60 -8.83 -9.14
C SER A 20 1.91 -7.50 -8.43
N ARG A 21 1.84 -6.40 -9.18
CA ARG A 21 2.13 -5.05 -8.69
C ARG A 21 0.97 -4.10 -8.96
N LEU A 22 0.73 -3.19 -8.03
CA LEU A 22 -0.30 -2.18 -8.12
C LEU A 22 0.21 -0.82 -7.65
N VAL A 23 -0.02 0.22 -8.44
CA VAL A 23 0.27 1.60 -8.05
C VAL A 23 -0.98 2.22 -7.46
N ALA A 24 -0.93 2.61 -6.19
CA ALA A 24 -2.08 3.19 -5.50
C ALA A 24 -1.69 4.24 -4.47
N LYS A 25 -2.62 5.16 -4.20
CA LYS A 25 -2.47 6.22 -3.20
C LYS A 25 -2.85 5.68 -1.82
N PHE A 26 -1.95 5.79 -0.85
CA PHE A 26 -2.23 5.40 0.53
C PHE A 26 -3.17 6.40 1.21
N THR A 27 -4.27 5.91 1.77
CA THR A 27 -5.30 6.74 2.42
C THR A 27 -5.36 6.54 3.93
N GLY A 28 -4.76 5.48 4.48
CA GLY A 28 -4.59 5.33 5.92
C GLY A 28 -4.50 3.89 6.40
N PHE A 29 -4.35 3.73 7.72
CA PHE A 29 -4.31 2.44 8.40
C PHE A 29 -5.37 2.40 9.50
N LYS A 30 -6.24 1.39 9.48
CA LYS A 30 -7.30 1.21 10.49
C LYS A 30 -7.60 -0.26 10.67
N ASN A 31 -7.73 -0.70 11.94
CA ASN A 31 -8.09 -2.08 12.31
C ASN A 31 -7.19 -3.14 11.64
N GLY A 32 -5.87 -2.92 11.59
CA GLY A 32 -4.93 -3.89 11.01
C GLY A 32 -4.91 -3.96 9.47
N ARG A 33 -5.54 -2.99 8.80
CA ARG A 33 -5.63 -2.93 7.33
C ARG A 33 -5.06 -1.62 6.80
N TYR A 34 -4.34 -1.73 5.69
CA TYR A 34 -3.91 -0.59 4.90
C TYR A 34 -4.99 -0.26 3.87
N TYR A 35 -5.34 1.01 3.75
CA TYR A 35 -6.34 1.50 2.81
C TYR A 35 -5.65 2.28 1.69
N PHE A 36 -6.12 2.04 0.48
CA PHE A 36 -5.57 2.63 -0.72
C PHE A 36 -6.70 3.07 -1.66
N ARG A 37 -6.37 4.00 -2.55
CA ARG A 37 -7.20 4.43 -3.67
C ARG A 37 -6.42 4.25 -4.97
N ASP A 38 -7.01 3.57 -5.94
CA ASP A 38 -6.40 3.39 -7.27
C ASP A 38 -6.51 4.64 -8.15
N GLN A 39 -6.04 4.55 -9.39
CA GLN A 39 -6.07 5.65 -10.36
C GLN A 39 -7.49 6.01 -10.83
N ASP A 40 -8.42 5.06 -10.79
CA ASP A 40 -9.82 5.25 -11.17
C ASP A 40 -10.65 5.83 -10.00
N GLY A 41 -10.04 5.96 -8.82
CA GLY A 41 -10.66 6.48 -7.62
C GLY A 41 -11.35 5.42 -6.76
N HIS A 42 -11.24 4.13 -7.10
CA HIS A 42 -11.79 3.06 -6.29
C HIS A 42 -10.97 2.83 -5.03
N GLU A 43 -11.67 2.64 -3.92
CA GLU A 43 -11.06 2.38 -2.62
C GLU A 43 -11.02 0.88 -2.34
N PHE A 44 -9.87 0.42 -1.83
CA PHE A 44 -9.70 -0.96 -1.41
C PHE A 44 -8.81 -1.03 -0.16
N SER A 45 -8.79 -2.19 0.48
CA SER A 45 -7.96 -2.41 1.66
C SER A 45 -7.24 -3.74 1.63
N ILE A 46 -6.00 -3.73 2.10
CA ILE A 46 -5.13 -4.90 2.18
C ILE A 46 -4.92 -5.23 3.65
N ALA A 47 -5.09 -6.51 4.02
CA ALA A 47 -4.77 -6.96 5.36
C ALA A 47 -3.25 -6.91 5.58
N ASN A 48 -2.80 -6.51 6.76
CA ASN A 48 -1.37 -6.44 7.08
C ASN A 48 -0.63 -7.78 6.85
N SER A 49 -1.33 -8.91 7.01
CA SER A 49 -0.77 -10.25 6.84
C SER A 49 -0.57 -10.70 5.38
N THR A 50 -1.10 -9.97 4.40
CA THR A 50 -1.06 -10.36 2.97
C THR A 50 0.06 -9.67 2.18
N ILE A 51 0.81 -8.79 2.83
CA ILE A 51 1.93 -8.08 2.20
C ILE A 51 3.19 -8.83 2.67
N GLU A 52 3.67 -9.79 1.87
CA GLU A 52 4.98 -10.40 2.09
C GLU A 52 6.00 -9.29 1.95
N TYR A 53 6.45 -8.79 3.10
CA TYR A 53 7.47 -7.75 3.20
C TYR A 53 6.98 -6.41 2.62
N HIS A 54 6.97 -5.37 3.45
CA HIS A 54 6.48 -4.01 3.15
C HIS A 54 7.36 -3.27 2.11
N HIS A 55 7.54 -3.84 0.91
CA HIS A 55 8.23 -3.22 -0.21
C HIS A 55 7.29 -2.22 -0.88
N PHE A 56 7.01 -1.14 -0.15
CA PHE A 56 6.36 0.02 -0.70
C PHE A 56 7.43 0.90 -1.34
N TYR A 57 7.52 0.84 -2.67
CA TYR A 57 8.38 1.76 -3.41
C TYR A 57 7.63 3.07 -3.56
N ARG A 58 8.14 4.12 -2.92
CA ARG A 58 7.64 5.47 -3.16
C ARG A 58 8.01 5.84 -4.60
N LEU A 59 7.00 6.27 -5.35
CA LEU A 59 7.20 6.85 -6.67
C LEU A 59 7.28 8.37 -6.48
N ASP A 60 8.46 8.85 -6.12
CA ASP A 60 8.83 10.27 -6.20
C ASP A 60 9.25 10.66 -7.63
#